data_AF-A0AAN9BLA1-F1
#
_entry.id   AF-A0AAN9BLA1-F1
#
_cell.length_a   1.000
_cell.length_b   1.000
_cell.length_c   1.000
_cell.angle_alpha   90.00
_cell.angle_beta   90.00
_cell.angle_gamma   90.00
#
_symmetry.space_group_name_H-M   'P 1'
#
loop_
_entity.id
_entity.type
_entity.pdbx_description
1 polymer ?
#
loop_
_entity_poly.entity_id
_entity_poly.type
_entity_poly.pdbx_seq_one_letter_code
_entity_poly.pdbx_strand_id
1 'polypeptide(L)'
;MMKAVIVAFLFVAAVSAQYFCPATEAELGCVETKPDTAFCLDDGTWRCGKCETKRAVCFYNKKIARFESTCTRKGNAKPTCPVADTPAA
;
A
#
# COMPACT_ATOMS: atom_id res chain seq x y z
N MET A 1 -30.10 -25.64 -16.55
CA MET A 1 -28.65 -25.83 -16.33
C MET A 1 -27.88 -24.56 -16.74
N MET A 2 -28.16 -23.42 -16.11
CA MET A 2 -27.64 -22.09 -16.53
C MET A 2 -27.28 -21.16 -15.37
N LYS A 3 -27.35 -21.65 -14.12
CA LYS A 3 -27.12 -20.84 -12.91
C LYS A 3 -25.70 -20.94 -12.34
N ALA A 4 -24.91 -21.91 -12.78
CA ALA A 4 -23.57 -22.14 -12.22
C ALA A 4 -22.44 -21.36 -12.92
N VAL A 5 -22.70 -20.79 -14.11
CA VAL A 5 -21.67 -20.11 -14.91
C VAL A 5 -21.44 -18.66 -14.46
N ILE A 6 -22.43 -18.05 -13.79
CA ILE A 6 -22.37 -16.63 -13.43
C ILE A 6 -21.49 -16.38 -12.19
N VAL A 7 -21.36 -17.37 -11.30
CA VAL A 7 -20.61 -17.21 -10.03
C VAL A 7 -19.09 -17.30 -10.24
N ALA A 8 -18.64 -17.89 -11.36
CA ALA A 8 -17.21 -18.02 -11.66
C ALA A 8 -16.54 -16.71 -12.15
N PHE A 9 -17.33 -15.71 -12.56
CA PHE A 9 -16.79 -14.44 -13.06
C PHE A 9 -16.51 -13.38 -11.97
N LEU A 10 -16.94 -13.61 -10.73
CA LEU A 10 -16.74 -12.67 -9.61
C LEU A 10 -15.43 -12.91 -8.81
N PHE A 11 -14.54 -13.78 -9.29
CA PHE A 11 -13.23 -14.03 -8.68
C PHE A 11 -12.05 -13.39 -9.45
N VAL A 12 -12.33 -12.43 -10.33
CA VAL A 12 -11.27 -11.66 -11.02
C VAL A 12 -11.00 -10.36 -10.26
N ALA A 13 -10.29 -10.45 -9.13
CA ALA A 13 -9.43 -9.36 -8.60
C ALA A 13 -8.72 -9.76 -7.28
N ALA A 14 -8.32 -11.02 -7.12
CA ALA A 14 -7.29 -11.35 -6.12
C ALA A 14 -5.89 -11.07 -6.71
N VAL A 15 -5.66 -9.85 -7.20
CA VAL A 15 -4.35 -9.42 -7.71
C VAL A 15 -3.80 -8.38 -6.73
N SER A 16 -3.11 -8.88 -5.70
CA SER A 16 -2.11 -8.17 -4.90
C SER A 16 -2.32 -6.65 -4.73
N ALA A 17 -3.13 -6.23 -3.75
CA ALA A 17 -3.14 -4.87 -3.18
C ALA A 17 -2.85 -3.73 -4.18
N GLN A 18 -3.56 -3.67 -5.31
CA GLN A 18 -3.49 -2.52 -6.20
C GLN A 18 -4.26 -1.39 -5.51
N TYR A 19 -3.53 -0.41 -4.99
CA TYR A 19 -4.16 0.82 -4.55
C TYR A 19 -4.96 1.40 -5.72
N PHE A 20 -6.18 1.87 -5.45
CA PHE A 20 -6.90 2.71 -6.41
C PHE A 20 -6.16 4.05 -6.51
N CYS A 21 -5.41 4.20 -7.59
CA CYS A 21 -4.60 5.38 -7.87
C CYS A 21 -5.42 6.40 -8.66
N PRO A 22 -5.62 7.62 -8.12
CA PRO A 22 -6.22 8.71 -8.88
C PRO A 22 -5.23 9.29 -9.90
N ALA A 23 -5.73 10.15 -10.79
CA ALA A 23 -4.92 10.78 -11.83
C ALA A 23 -3.90 11.78 -11.28
N THR A 24 -4.22 12.46 -10.17
CA THR A 24 -3.36 13.49 -9.57
C THR A 24 -3.14 13.26 -8.06
N GLU A 25 -2.02 13.75 -7.52
CA GLU A 25 -1.72 13.66 -6.07
C GLU A 25 -2.78 14.36 -5.20
N ALA A 26 -3.35 15.46 -5.70
CA ALA A 26 -4.39 16.22 -5.01
C ALA A 26 -5.69 15.40 -4.78
N GLU A 27 -5.94 14.41 -5.63
CA GLU A 27 -7.11 13.53 -5.57
C GLU A 27 -6.86 12.27 -4.75
N LEU A 28 -5.67 12.10 -4.15
CA LEU A 28 -5.27 10.86 -3.48
C LEU A 28 -6.22 10.42 -2.36
N GLY A 29 -6.95 11.39 -1.78
CA GLY A 29 -8.14 11.18 -0.94
C GLY A 29 -7.95 9.98 -0.02
N CYS A 30 -6.92 10.04 0.83
CA CYS A 30 -6.50 8.90 1.63
C CYS A 30 -6.83 9.11 3.10
N VAL A 31 -7.54 8.15 3.67
CA VAL A 31 -7.77 8.06 5.12
C VAL A 31 -6.68 7.16 5.70
N GLU A 32 -5.89 7.70 6.63
CA GLU A 32 -4.81 6.96 7.27
C GLU A 32 -5.39 6.03 8.34
N THR A 33 -5.48 4.74 8.02
CA THR A 33 -6.04 3.72 8.93
C THR A 33 -4.98 2.89 9.65
N LYS A 34 -3.70 3.02 9.25
CA LYS A 34 -2.57 2.25 9.81
C LYS A 34 -1.31 3.12 9.93
N PRO A 35 -1.37 4.27 10.64
CA PRO A 35 -0.24 5.19 10.75
C PRO A 35 0.97 4.57 11.46
N ASP A 36 0.72 3.62 12.36
CA ASP A 36 1.70 2.88 13.17
C ASP A 36 2.41 1.75 12.40
N THR A 37 1.99 1.47 11.16
CA THR A 37 2.50 0.36 10.38
C THR A 37 3.57 0.82 9.39
N ALA A 38 4.76 0.22 9.47
CA ALA A 38 5.82 0.40 8.49
C ALA A 38 5.68 -0.57 7.31
N PHE A 39 5.71 -0.06 6.09
CA PHE A 39 5.71 -0.83 4.85
C PHE A 39 7.08 -0.73 4.17
N CYS A 40 7.63 -1.88 3.79
CA CYS A 40 8.86 -1.95 3.00
C CYS A 40 8.51 -1.83 1.51
N LEU A 41 9.20 -0.95 0.79
CA LEU A 41 9.10 -0.81 -0.65
C LEU A 41 10.17 -1.64 -1.37
N ASP A 42 9.93 -1.95 -2.64
CA ASP A 42 10.81 -2.78 -3.48
C ASP A 42 12.19 -2.15 -3.73
N ASP A 43 12.29 -0.83 -3.62
CA ASP A 43 13.56 -0.11 -3.63
C ASP A 43 14.32 -0.18 -2.28
N GLY A 44 13.76 -0.85 -1.28
CA GLY A 44 14.33 -1.03 0.05
C GLY A 44 14.09 0.14 1.00
N THR A 45 13.25 1.11 0.63
CA THR A 45 12.85 2.20 1.53
C THR A 45 11.67 1.80 2.42
N TRP A 46 11.64 2.33 3.64
CA TRP A 46 10.49 2.18 4.54
C TRP A 46 9.56 3.39 4.45
N ARG A 47 8.25 3.15 4.45
CA ARG A 47 7.21 4.18 4.58
C ARG A 47 6.28 3.83 5.73
N CYS A 48 6.00 4.81 6.58
CA CYS A 48 5.01 4.66 7.64
C CYS A 48 3.63 5.06 7.11
N GLY A 49 2.60 4.33 7.52
CA GLY A 49 1.24 4.67 7.12
C GLY A 49 0.82 4.08 5.78
N LYS A 50 -0.46 3.76 5.68
CA LYS A 50 -1.08 3.28 4.44
C LYS A 50 -1.13 4.39 3.40
N CYS A 51 -1.26 5.66 3.78
CA CYS A 51 -1.40 6.77 2.85
C CYS A 51 -0.09 7.16 2.19
N GLU A 52 1.00 7.26 2.94
CA GLU A 52 2.33 7.47 2.34
C GLU A 52 2.73 6.31 1.46
N THR A 53 2.38 5.08 1.86
CA THR A 53 2.60 3.88 1.02
C THR A 53 1.75 3.94 -0.25
N LYS A 54 0.47 4.34 -0.16
CA LYS A 54 -0.42 4.55 -1.32
C LYS A 54 0.15 5.61 -2.27
N ARG A 55 0.61 6.74 -1.73
CA ARG A 55 1.25 7.82 -2.50
C ARG A 55 2.49 7.31 -3.24
N ALA A 56 3.34 6.56 -2.55
CA ALA A 56 4.54 5.98 -3.14
C ALA A 56 4.23 5.00 -4.28
N VAL A 57 3.19 4.18 -4.12
CA VAL A 57 2.77 3.25 -5.18
C VAL A 57 2.17 4.00 -6.37
N CYS A 58 1.30 4.97 -6.12
CA CYS A 58 0.54 5.63 -7.18
C CYS A 58 1.33 6.67 -7.97
N PHE A 59 2.22 7.43 -7.32
CA PHE A 59 2.89 8.57 -7.96
C PHE A 59 4.41 8.44 -8.05
N TYR A 60 5.02 7.58 -7.23
CA TYR A 60 6.46 7.35 -7.25
C TYR A 60 6.85 6.00 -7.88
N ASN A 61 5.90 5.31 -8.51
CA ASN A 61 6.08 4.03 -9.20
C ASN A 61 6.78 2.98 -8.33
N LYS A 62 6.51 3.00 -7.02
CA LYS A 62 7.05 2.04 -6.06
C LYS A 62 6.11 0.85 -5.93
N LYS A 63 6.62 -0.27 -5.43
CA LYS A 63 5.78 -1.42 -5.06
C LYS A 63 6.04 -1.76 -3.62
N ILE A 64 5.01 -2.25 -2.93
CA ILE A 64 5.22 -2.88 -1.63
C ILE A 64 6.07 -4.14 -1.86
N ALA A 65 7.20 -4.22 -1.17
CA ALA A 65 8.07 -5.38 -1.24
C ALA A 65 7.32 -6.62 -0.77
N ARG A 66 7.51 -7.75 -1.46
CA ARG A 66 6.94 -9.04 -1.04
C ARG A 66 7.43 -9.46 0.36
N PHE A 67 8.66 -9.08 0.70
CA PHE A 67 9.31 -9.42 1.96
C PHE A 67 9.95 -8.18 2.58
N GLU A 68 9.75 -7.97 3.88
CA GLU A 68 10.41 -6.90 4.64
C GLU A 68 11.94 -7.02 4.59
N SER A 69 12.46 -8.23 4.36
CA SER A 69 13.90 -8.46 4.20
C SER A 69 14.54 -7.68 3.06
N THR A 70 13.76 -7.18 2.10
CA THR A 70 14.26 -6.30 1.03
C THR A 70 14.89 -5.02 1.62
N CYS A 71 14.24 -4.42 2.62
CA CYS A 71 14.73 -3.21 3.25
C CYS A 71 15.92 -3.48 4.17
N THR A 72 15.89 -4.58 4.93
CA THR A 72 17.02 -4.94 5.82
C THR A 72 18.27 -5.34 5.03
N ARG A 73 18.13 -6.03 3.89
CA ARG A 73 19.26 -6.35 2.99
C ARG A 73 19.93 -5.11 2.39
N LYS A 74 19.19 -4.00 2.27
CA LYS A 74 19.75 -2.71 1.85
C LYS A 74 20.34 -1.88 3.01
N GLY A 75 20.39 -2.45 4.21
CA GLY A 75 20.91 -1.78 5.40
C GLY A 75 19.91 -0.83 6.07
N ASN A 76 18.65 -0.82 5.64
CA ASN A 76 17.64 0.08 6.19
C ASN A 76 16.89 -0.59 7.36
N ALA A 77 17.12 -0.09 8.58
CA ALA A 77 16.39 -0.51 9.76
C ALA A 77 14.90 -0.15 9.67
N LYS A 78 14.03 -1.03 10.19
CA LYS A 78 12.59 -0.77 10.26
C LYS A 78 12.33 0.42 11.18
N PRO A 79 11.65 1.48 10.70
CA PRO A 79 11.38 2.65 11.52
C PRO A 79 10.31 2.34 12.56
N THR A 80 10.33 3.10 13.65
CA THR A 80 9.16 3.21 14.54
C THR A 80 8.21 4.23 13.90
N CYS A 81 7.01 3.80 13.55
CA CYS A 81 6.02 4.68 12.94
C CYS A 81 5.19 5.40 14.00
N PRO A 82 4.69 6.62 13.70
CA PRO A 82 3.85 7.35 14.64
C PRO A 82 2.59 6.55 14.96
N VAL A 83 2.25 6.46 16.24
CA VAL A 83 0.90 6.06 16.64
C VAL A 83 -0.09 7.12 16.19
N ALA A 84 -1.34 6.71 15.96
CA ALA A 84 -2.40 7.55 15.40
C ALA A 84 -2.77 8.73 16.31
N ASP A 85 -1.92 9.75 16.38
CA ASP A 85 -2.25 11.02 17.00
C ASP A 85 -2.59 12.02 15.89
N THR A 86 -3.90 12.12 15.67
CA THR A 86 -4.60 13.27 15.06
C THR A 86 -4.62 13.33 13.53
N PRO A 87 -5.81 13.52 12.91
CA PRO A 87 -5.95 13.69 11.47
C PRO A 87 -5.13 14.90 10.98
N ALA A 88 -4.39 14.71 9.88
CA ALA A 88 -3.81 15.80 9.13
C ALA A 88 -4.95 16.69 8.61
N ALA A 89 -4.95 17.96 9.03
CA ALA A 89 -5.88 19.00 8.62
C ALA A 89 -5.60 19.51 7.20
#